data_AF-A0A9N9R427-F1
#
_entry.id   AF-A0A9N9R427-F1
#
_cell.length_a   1.000
_cell.length_b   1.000
_cell.length_c   1.000
_cell.angle_alpha   90.00
_cell.angle_beta   90.00
_cell.angle_gamma   90.00
#
_symmetry.space_group_name_H-M   'P 1'
#
loop_
_entity.id
_entity.type
_entity.pdbx_description
1 polymer ?
#
loop_
_entity_poly.entity_id
_entity_poly.type
_entity_poly.pdbx_seq_one_letter_code
_entity_poly.pdbx_strand_id
1 'polypeptide(L)'
;MDQRSKTKRIKGETIKKSILQNVPYVNYKGNLCQPKPYGMDCRCRAKCIPVQVSEEVWDEIYKKFTSFITKNEQDTYLQCLMTLQPVSRKRTRNSNTSKLPNIPVQDIFYYRQLSLSLFNVHSLGSGKSRLYLYHQGIARKSPDEVTSFISDYIHEVIPPQVKHLHIFADACGGQNRNNTLVRLCLALVATKRF
;
A
#
# COMPACT_ATOMS: atom_id res chain seq x y z
N MET A 1 -8.13 33.35 -4.65
CA MET A 1 -7.25 32.26 -5.11
C MET A 1 -5.89 32.88 -5.46
N ASP A 2 -4.84 32.58 -4.69
CA ASP A 2 -3.51 33.18 -4.79
C ASP A 2 -2.87 32.99 -6.19
N GLN A 3 -2.21 34.02 -6.71
CA GLN A 3 -1.52 34.05 -8.01
C GLN A 3 -0.46 32.95 -8.10
N ARG A 4 0.23 32.68 -6.98
CA ARG A 4 1.23 31.60 -6.86
C ARG A 4 0.61 30.20 -7.02
N SER A 5 -0.62 30.02 -6.55
CA SER A 5 -1.37 28.77 -6.67
C SER A 5 -1.80 28.50 -8.11
N LYS A 6 -2.22 29.54 -8.86
CA LYS A 6 -2.55 29.45 -10.29
C LYS A 6 -1.33 29.03 -11.12
N THR A 7 -0.17 29.65 -10.91
CA THR A 7 1.07 29.32 -11.63
C THR A 7 1.53 27.89 -11.37
N LYS A 8 1.42 27.41 -10.12
CA LYS A 8 1.75 26.02 -9.76
C LYS A 8 0.85 25.01 -10.46
N ARG A 9 -0.45 25.31 -10.57
CA ARG A 9 -1.43 24.46 -11.27
C ARG A 9 -1.14 24.38 -12.77
N ILE A 10 -0.89 25.52 -13.42
CA ILE A 10 -0.55 25.59 -14.85
C ILE A 10 0.72 24.78 -15.14
N LYS A 11 1.79 24.99 -14.35
CA LYS A 11 3.05 24.23 -14.50
C LYS A 11 2.82 22.71 -14.37
N GLY A 12 1.96 22.29 -13.45
CA GLY A 12 1.62 20.88 -13.28
C GLY A 12 0.82 20.29 -14.44
N GLU A 13 -0.11 21.05 -15.02
CA GLU A 13 -0.87 20.64 -16.21
C GLU A 13 0.04 20.51 -17.44
N THR A 14 0.97 21.44 -17.64
CA THR A 14 1.98 21.36 -18.72
C THR A 14 2.86 20.11 -18.58
N ILE A 15 3.40 19.86 -17.39
CA ILE A 15 4.22 18.66 -17.13
C ILE A 15 3.43 17.38 -17.43
N LYS A 16 2.16 17.30 -16.98
CA LYS A 16 1.31 16.14 -17.24
C LYS A 16 1.10 15.89 -18.73
N LYS A 17 0.81 16.93 -19.52
CA LYS A 17 0.64 16.82 -20.97
C LYS A 17 1.91 16.31 -21.65
N SER A 18 3.06 16.86 -21.29
CA SER A 18 4.33 16.42 -21.85
C SER A 18 4.66 14.96 -21.52
N ILE A 19 4.33 14.50 -20.31
CA ILE A 19 4.49 13.10 -19.91
C ILE A 19 3.58 12.17 -20.73
N LEU A 20 2.32 12.56 -20.97
CA LEU A 20 1.35 11.75 -21.74
C LEU A 20 1.85 11.49 -23.16
N GLN A 21 2.42 12.51 -23.80
CA GLN A 21 2.92 12.46 -25.18
C GLN A 21 4.39 12.02 -25.27
N ASN A 22 5.03 11.74 -24.12
CA ASN A 22 6.45 11.41 -24.01
C ASN A 22 7.38 12.43 -24.71
N VAL A 23 7.11 13.72 -24.56
CA VAL A 23 7.96 14.80 -25.10
C VAL A 23 8.88 15.37 -24.01
N PRO A 24 10.01 16.00 -24.36
CA PRO A 24 10.89 16.61 -23.38
C PRO A 24 10.14 17.66 -22.53
N TYR A 25 10.42 17.72 -21.23
CA TYR A 25 9.80 18.69 -20.34
C TYR A 25 10.68 19.11 -19.18
N VAL A 26 10.40 20.26 -18.58
CA VAL A 26 11.11 20.74 -17.39
C VAL A 26 10.34 20.34 -16.14
N ASN A 27 10.99 19.62 -15.22
CA ASN A 27 10.34 19.16 -13.99
C ASN A 27 10.15 20.29 -12.97
N TYR A 28 9.51 19.99 -11.83
CA TYR A 28 9.29 20.98 -10.77
C TYR A 28 10.60 21.56 -10.20
N LYS A 29 11.70 20.80 -10.26
CA LYS A 29 13.04 21.19 -9.79
C LYS A 29 13.82 22.02 -10.82
N GLY A 30 13.29 22.21 -12.05
CA GLY A 30 13.95 22.96 -13.11
C GLY A 30 14.85 22.12 -14.03
N ASN A 31 14.91 20.80 -13.85
CA ASN A 31 15.73 19.94 -14.69
C ASN A 31 14.97 19.53 -15.95
N LEU A 32 15.67 19.51 -17.09
CA LEU A 32 15.17 18.96 -18.34
C LEU A 32 15.08 17.43 -18.25
N CYS A 33 13.89 16.89 -18.48
CA CYS A 33 13.61 15.46 -18.57
C CYS A 33 13.40 15.07 -20.02
N GLN A 34 14.17 14.09 -20.49
CA GLN A 34 14.08 13.58 -21.86
C GLN A 34 12.94 12.56 -22.02
N PRO A 35 12.45 12.36 -23.25
CA PRO A 35 11.55 11.26 -23.62
C PRO A 35 12.09 9.91 -23.16
N LYS A 36 11.21 9.04 -22.69
CA LYS A 36 11.57 7.64 -22.42
C LYS A 36 11.83 6.92 -23.74
N PRO A 37 12.94 6.17 -23.86
CA PRO A 37 13.16 5.34 -25.04
C PRO A 37 12.10 4.22 -25.12
N TYR A 38 11.67 3.90 -26.33
CA TYR A 38 10.83 2.74 -26.63
C TYR A 38 11.71 1.50 -26.89
N GLY A 39 11.13 0.30 -26.85
CA GLY A 39 11.83 -0.94 -27.25
C GLY A 39 12.86 -1.50 -26.26
N MET A 40 12.87 -1.07 -24.99
CA MET A 40 13.78 -1.68 -23.99
C MET A 40 13.35 -3.09 -23.62
N ASP A 41 14.33 -4.01 -23.52
CA ASP A 41 14.10 -5.39 -23.10
C ASP A 41 13.38 -5.48 -21.74
N CYS A 42 12.34 -6.32 -21.69
CA CYS A 42 11.67 -6.61 -20.43
C CYS A 42 12.62 -7.39 -19.52
N ARG A 43 12.94 -6.86 -18.33
CA ARG A 43 13.69 -7.58 -17.28
C ARG A 43 12.93 -8.75 -16.65
N CYS A 44 11.75 -9.09 -17.18
CA CYS A 44 10.92 -10.18 -16.71
C CYS A 44 11.44 -11.53 -17.22
N ARG A 45 11.24 -12.60 -16.42
CA ARG A 45 11.62 -13.97 -16.80
C ARG A 45 10.98 -14.45 -18.11
N ALA A 46 9.83 -13.87 -18.48
CA ALA A 46 9.11 -14.17 -19.71
C ALA A 46 9.72 -13.50 -20.96
N LYS A 47 10.73 -12.63 -20.81
CA LYS A 47 11.38 -11.89 -21.91
C LYS A 47 10.35 -11.33 -22.91
N CYS A 48 9.30 -10.69 -22.38
CA CYS A 48 8.12 -10.26 -23.16
C CYS A 48 8.48 -9.45 -24.41
N ILE A 49 9.56 -8.67 -24.34
CA ILE A 49 10.17 -7.97 -25.46
C ILE A 49 11.60 -8.51 -25.56
N PRO A 50 12.10 -8.91 -26.75
CA PRO A 50 11.47 -8.92 -28.09
C PRO A 50 10.77 -10.24 -28.47
N VAL A 51 10.72 -11.24 -27.56
CA VAL A 51 10.32 -12.61 -27.91
C VAL A 51 8.82 -12.76 -28.16
N GLN A 52 7.98 -11.98 -27.47
CA GLN A 52 6.52 -12.12 -27.54
C GLN A 52 5.83 -11.00 -28.31
N VAL A 53 6.52 -9.90 -28.60
CA VAL A 53 5.97 -8.75 -29.32
C VAL A 53 7.01 -8.27 -30.33
N SER A 54 6.64 -8.22 -31.61
CA SER A 54 7.50 -7.69 -32.67
C SER A 54 7.68 -6.17 -32.52
N GLU A 55 8.80 -5.67 -33.05
CA GLU A 55 9.12 -4.24 -33.00
C GLU A 55 8.07 -3.38 -33.71
N GLU A 56 7.52 -3.86 -34.84
CA GLU A 56 6.47 -3.20 -35.61
C GLU A 56 5.18 -3.03 -34.81
N VAL A 57 4.71 -4.11 -34.17
CA VAL A 57 3.50 -4.08 -33.32
C VAL A 57 3.71 -3.18 -32.11
N TRP A 58 4.91 -3.21 -31.53
CA TRP A 58 5.27 -2.34 -30.41
C TRP A 58 5.21 -0.86 -30.81
N ASP A 59 5.80 -0.51 -31.95
CA ASP A 59 5.84 0.86 -32.47
C ASP A 59 4.43 1.38 -32.82
N GLU A 60 3.58 0.54 -33.42
CA GLU A 60 2.19 0.90 -33.70
C GLU A 60 1.40 1.20 -32.43
N ILE A 61 1.44 0.28 -31.44
CA ILE A 61 0.77 0.45 -30.14
C ILE A 61 1.30 1.71 -29.44
N TYR A 62 2.60 1.92 -29.48
CA TYR A 62 3.25 3.05 -28.82
C TYR A 62 2.87 4.38 -29.46
N LYS A 63 2.95 4.50 -30.80
CA LYS A 63 2.53 5.70 -31.54
C LYS A 63 1.08 6.04 -31.23
N LYS A 64 0.19 5.04 -31.26
CA LYS A 64 -1.22 5.23 -30.92
C LYS A 64 -1.39 5.70 -29.46
N PHE A 65 -0.70 5.04 -28.52
CA PHE A 65 -0.76 5.38 -27.09
C PHE A 65 -0.31 6.81 -26.79
N THR A 66 0.76 7.29 -27.43
CA THR A 66 1.26 8.66 -27.24
C THR A 66 0.46 9.74 -27.96
N SER A 67 -0.40 9.37 -28.92
CA SER A 67 -1.26 10.33 -29.63
C SER A 67 -2.44 10.84 -28.80
N PHE A 68 -2.77 10.17 -27.70
CA PHE A 68 -3.92 10.54 -26.85
C PHE A 68 -3.64 11.79 -26.01
N ILE A 69 -4.71 12.53 -25.75
CA ILE A 69 -4.64 13.84 -25.06
C ILE A 69 -4.82 13.65 -23.56
N THR A 70 -5.58 12.63 -23.15
CA THR A 70 -5.91 12.38 -21.75
C THR A 70 -5.41 11.02 -21.26
N LYS A 71 -5.11 10.95 -19.96
CA LYS A 71 -4.76 9.70 -19.26
C LYS A 71 -5.88 8.66 -19.38
N ASN A 72 -7.14 9.12 -19.35
CA ASN A 72 -8.31 8.26 -19.46
C ASN A 72 -8.38 7.60 -20.84
N GLU A 73 -8.16 8.35 -21.92
CA GLU A 73 -8.09 7.77 -23.27
C GLU A 73 -6.99 6.70 -23.39
N GLN A 74 -5.81 6.98 -22.83
CA GLN A 74 -4.72 6.01 -22.77
C GLN A 74 -5.13 4.73 -22.03
N ASP A 75 -5.77 4.87 -20.87
CA ASP A 75 -6.20 3.72 -20.05
C ASP A 75 -7.33 2.94 -20.72
N THR A 76 -8.29 3.62 -21.35
CA THR A 76 -9.35 2.98 -22.13
C THR A 76 -8.77 2.20 -23.30
N TYR A 77 -7.82 2.78 -24.06
CA TYR A 77 -7.15 2.09 -25.15
C TYR A 77 -6.45 0.81 -24.67
N LEU A 78 -5.66 0.91 -23.59
CA LEU A 78 -4.99 -0.26 -23.01
C LEU A 78 -5.99 -1.32 -22.54
N GLN A 79 -7.10 -0.92 -21.92
CA GLN A 79 -8.15 -1.85 -21.49
C GLN A 79 -8.80 -2.57 -22.67
N CYS A 80 -9.02 -1.88 -23.80
CA CYS A 80 -9.55 -2.49 -25.02
C CYS A 80 -8.59 -3.52 -25.64
N LEU A 81 -7.28 -3.40 -25.41
CA LEU A 81 -6.29 -4.39 -25.86
C LEU A 81 -6.21 -5.62 -24.94
N MET A 82 -6.81 -5.57 -23.75
CA MET A 82 -6.76 -6.68 -22.80
C MET A 82 -7.84 -7.72 -23.12
N THR A 83 -7.42 -8.97 -23.33
CA THR A 83 -8.35 -10.10 -23.45
C THR A 83 -8.63 -10.72 -22.08
N LEU A 84 -9.90 -11.02 -21.78
CA LEU A 84 -10.26 -11.80 -20.61
C LEU A 84 -9.85 -13.26 -20.81
N GLN A 85 -8.93 -13.74 -19.97
CA GLN A 85 -8.44 -15.12 -19.99
C GLN A 85 -8.89 -15.84 -18.70
N PRO A 86 -9.30 -17.12 -18.78
CA PRO A 86 -9.62 -17.89 -17.58
C PRO A 86 -8.39 -18.01 -16.67
N VAL A 87 -8.62 -18.06 -15.36
CA VAL A 87 -7.54 -18.11 -14.38
C VAL A 87 -6.81 -19.46 -14.48
N SER A 88 -5.66 -19.47 -15.14
CA SER A 88 -4.81 -20.67 -15.31
C SER A 88 -4.20 -21.15 -13.97
N ARG A 89 -3.82 -20.22 -13.08
CA ARG A 89 -3.28 -20.54 -11.75
C ARG A 89 -3.59 -19.42 -10.77
N LYS A 90 -4.29 -19.73 -9.69
CA LYS A 90 -4.39 -18.79 -8.56
C LYS A 90 -3.03 -18.76 -7.87
N ARG A 91 -2.33 -17.63 -7.89
CA ARG A 91 -1.18 -17.44 -7.00
C ARG A 91 -1.71 -17.55 -5.58
N THR A 92 -1.18 -18.50 -4.80
CA THR A 92 -1.35 -18.45 -3.35
C THR A 92 -0.72 -17.13 -2.94
N ARG A 93 -1.57 -16.15 -2.58
CA ARG A 93 -1.07 -14.97 -1.89
C ARG A 93 -0.38 -15.54 -0.66
N ASN A 94 0.93 -15.39 -0.54
CA ASN A 94 1.62 -15.59 0.72
C ASN A 94 1.07 -14.52 1.66
N SER A 95 -0.14 -14.75 2.14
CA SER A 95 -0.59 -14.19 3.38
C SER A 95 0.29 -14.87 4.40
N ASN A 96 1.26 -14.15 4.94
CA ASN A 96 1.85 -14.42 6.25
C ASN A 96 0.76 -14.30 7.33
N THR A 97 -0.37 -14.99 7.12
CA THR A 97 -1.40 -15.24 8.09
C THR A 97 -1.18 -16.68 8.48
N SER A 98 -0.71 -16.89 9.69
CA SER A 98 -0.64 -18.20 10.33
C SER A 98 -2.06 -18.76 10.37
N LYS A 99 -2.42 -19.55 9.35
CA LYS A 99 -3.70 -20.25 9.29
C LYS A 99 -3.54 -21.50 10.14
N LEU A 100 -4.35 -21.61 11.19
CA LEU A 100 -4.37 -22.79 12.07
C LEU A 100 -5.78 -23.39 12.07
N PRO A 101 -5.91 -24.72 12.17
CA PRO A 101 -4.83 -25.72 12.14
C PRO A 101 -4.30 -26.01 10.72
N ASN A 102 -3.03 -26.41 10.62
CA ASN A 102 -2.39 -26.82 9.36
C ASN A 102 -2.72 -28.29 9.06
N ILE A 103 -3.85 -28.53 8.39
CA ILE A 103 -4.36 -29.88 8.06
C ILE A 103 -4.20 -30.09 6.53
N PRO A 104 -4.01 -31.35 6.05
CA PRO A 104 -3.98 -31.68 4.63
C PRO A 104 -5.24 -31.22 3.87
N VAL A 105 -5.02 -30.84 2.60
CA VAL A 105 -5.92 -29.99 1.78
C VAL A 105 -7.25 -30.66 1.41
N GLN A 106 -7.33 -32.00 1.46
CA GLN A 106 -8.50 -32.77 1.04
C GLN A 106 -9.68 -32.62 2.02
N ASP A 107 -9.43 -32.69 3.33
CA ASP A 107 -10.49 -32.58 4.34
C ASP A 107 -10.98 -31.12 4.51
N ILE A 108 -10.13 -30.14 4.19
CA ILE A 108 -10.42 -28.70 4.33
C ILE A 108 -11.11 -28.11 3.10
N PHE A 109 -11.21 -28.84 1.98
CA PHE A 109 -11.85 -28.30 0.78
C PHE A 109 -13.27 -27.75 1.06
N TYR A 110 -13.96 -28.34 2.05
CA TYR A 110 -15.29 -27.92 2.51
C TYR A 110 -15.29 -26.99 3.74
N TYR A 111 -14.14 -26.68 4.35
CA TYR A 111 -14.02 -25.86 5.56
C TYR A 111 -13.12 -24.63 5.36
N ARG A 112 -13.46 -23.51 6.03
CA ARG A 112 -12.63 -22.30 6.02
C ARG A 112 -11.66 -22.31 7.20
N GLN A 113 -10.35 -22.29 6.92
CA GLN A 113 -9.32 -22.15 7.96
C GLN A 113 -9.44 -20.81 8.70
N LEU A 114 -9.34 -20.85 10.03
CA LEU A 114 -9.30 -19.67 10.88
C LEU A 114 -7.94 -18.97 10.74
N SER A 115 -7.98 -17.66 10.51
CA SER A 115 -6.77 -16.84 10.54
C SER A 115 -6.53 -16.29 11.94
N LEU A 116 -5.33 -16.53 12.47
CA LEU A 116 -4.86 -15.91 13.69
C LEU A 116 -4.14 -14.59 13.41
N SER A 117 -4.31 -13.68 14.35
CA SER A 117 -3.73 -12.34 14.36
C SER A 117 -2.97 -12.16 15.66
N LEU A 118 -1.79 -11.59 15.58
CA LEU A 118 -0.94 -11.31 16.73
C LEU A 118 -0.57 -9.84 16.71
N PHE A 119 -0.74 -9.18 17.86
CA PHE A 119 -0.30 -7.82 18.11
C PHE A 119 0.64 -7.82 19.32
N ASN A 120 1.81 -7.20 19.20
CA ASN A 120 2.84 -7.18 20.23
C ASN A 120 3.05 -5.75 20.75
N VAL A 121 3.00 -5.58 22.06
CA VAL A 121 3.48 -4.37 22.75
C VAL A 121 4.75 -4.72 23.53
N HIS A 122 5.86 -4.10 23.14
CA HIS A 122 7.16 -4.35 23.74
C HIS A 122 7.64 -3.17 24.58
N SER A 123 7.97 -3.42 25.85
CA SER A 123 8.59 -2.43 26.74
C SER A 123 10.11 -2.50 26.62
N LEU A 124 10.71 -1.48 26.01
CA LEU A 124 12.16 -1.42 25.81
C LEU A 124 12.95 -1.38 27.13
N GLY A 125 12.45 -0.68 28.14
CA GLY A 125 13.14 -0.52 29.43
C GLY A 125 13.17 -1.80 30.27
N SER A 126 12.15 -2.65 30.15
CA SER A 126 12.05 -3.90 30.92
C SER A 126 12.35 -5.17 30.10
N GLY A 127 12.44 -5.06 28.78
CA GLY A 127 12.60 -6.20 27.87
C GLY A 127 11.37 -7.13 27.81
N LYS A 128 10.23 -6.72 28.38
CA LYS A 128 9.01 -7.54 28.43
C LYS A 128 8.10 -7.23 27.24
N SER A 129 7.60 -8.29 26.60
CA SER A 129 6.58 -8.23 25.54
C SER A 129 5.23 -8.69 26.06
N ARG A 130 4.15 -8.01 25.68
CA ARG A 130 2.78 -8.51 25.82
C ARG A 130 2.21 -8.83 24.44
N LEU A 131 1.76 -10.06 24.27
CA LEU A 131 1.28 -10.61 23.01
C LEU A 131 -0.24 -10.78 23.07
N TYR A 132 -0.95 -10.07 22.20
CA TYR A 132 -2.39 -10.20 22.02
C TYR A 132 -2.66 -11.13 20.84
N LEU A 133 -3.09 -12.36 21.14
CA LEU A 133 -3.44 -13.38 20.16
C LEU A 133 -4.96 -13.45 20.02
N TYR A 134 -5.47 -13.32 18.81
CA TYR A 134 -6.91 -13.40 18.53
C TYR A 134 -7.18 -14.03 17.16
N HIS A 135 -8.29 -14.73 17.03
CA HIS A 135 -8.74 -15.27 15.75
C HIS A 135 -9.78 -14.35 15.08
N GLN A 136 -9.96 -14.52 13.78
CA GLN A 136 -10.90 -13.73 12.95
C GLN A 136 -12.35 -13.71 13.46
N GLY A 137 -12.76 -14.72 14.24
CA GLY A 137 -14.10 -14.80 14.82
C GLY A 137 -14.32 -13.90 16.03
N ILE A 138 -13.26 -13.48 16.72
CA ILE A 138 -13.34 -12.56 17.87
C ILE A 138 -13.23 -11.11 17.39
N ALA A 139 -12.24 -10.85 16.55
CA ALA A 139 -11.83 -9.50 16.20
C ALA A 139 -11.25 -9.44 14.79
N ARG A 140 -11.38 -8.28 14.15
CA ARG A 140 -10.74 -8.01 12.86
C ARG A 140 -9.38 -7.35 13.10
N LYS A 141 -8.59 -7.23 12.04
CA LYS A 141 -7.34 -6.45 12.06
C LYS A 141 -7.68 -5.00 11.73
N SER A 142 -8.24 -4.25 12.67
CA SER A 142 -8.60 -2.85 12.44
C SER A 142 -7.90 -1.90 13.42
N PRO A 143 -7.86 -0.60 13.08
CA PRO A 143 -7.56 0.52 13.97
C PRO A 143 -8.06 0.41 15.40
N ASP A 144 -9.30 -0.05 15.58
CA ASP A 144 -9.99 0.03 16.86
C ASP A 144 -9.50 -1.06 17.81
N GLU A 145 -9.27 -2.28 17.32
CA GLU A 145 -8.69 -3.36 18.13
C GLU A 145 -7.27 -3.03 18.58
N VAL A 146 -6.46 -2.43 17.69
CA VAL A 146 -5.11 -1.96 18.05
C VAL A 146 -5.19 -0.93 19.19
N THR A 147 -6.15 -0.01 19.12
CA THR A 147 -6.36 1.02 20.14
C THR A 147 -6.80 0.40 21.47
N SER A 148 -7.68 -0.61 21.42
CA SER A 148 -8.12 -1.36 22.61
C SER A 148 -6.98 -2.11 23.28
N PHE A 149 -6.11 -2.78 22.50
CA PHE A 149 -4.94 -3.48 23.06
C PHE A 149 -3.94 -2.52 23.71
N ILE A 150 -3.76 -1.33 23.14
CA ILE A 150 -2.89 -0.30 23.72
C ILE A 150 -3.50 0.26 25.01
N SER A 151 -4.81 0.51 25.02
CA SER A 151 -5.53 0.97 26.21
C SER A 151 -5.42 -0.05 27.35
N ASP A 152 -5.68 -1.33 27.06
CA ASP A 152 -5.50 -2.46 27.97
C ASP A 152 -4.08 -2.50 28.55
N TYR A 153 -3.05 -2.43 27.69
CA TYR A 153 -1.66 -2.40 28.13
C TYR A 153 -1.35 -1.22 29.07
N ILE A 154 -1.86 -0.02 28.74
CA ILE A 154 -1.65 1.19 29.54
C ILE A 154 -2.29 1.09 30.93
N HIS A 155 -3.48 0.50 31.01
CA HIS A 155 -4.22 0.38 32.26
C HIS A 155 -3.71 -0.75 33.16
N GLU A 156 -3.29 -1.87 32.57
CA GLU A 156 -2.88 -3.04 33.35
C GLU A 156 -1.37 -3.10 33.63
N VAL A 157 -0.54 -2.65 32.68
CA VAL A 157 0.92 -2.85 32.76
C VAL A 157 1.65 -1.57 33.18
N ILE A 158 1.17 -0.39 32.76
CA ILE A 158 1.86 0.87 33.04
C ILE A 158 1.38 1.45 34.38
N PRO A 159 2.26 1.62 35.37
CA PRO A 159 1.88 2.19 36.65
C PRO A 159 1.39 3.65 36.49
N PRO A 160 0.45 4.11 37.35
CA PRO A 160 -0.08 5.48 37.29
C PRO A 160 0.96 6.57 37.60
N GLN A 161 2.11 6.20 38.17
CA GLN A 161 3.23 7.11 38.46
C GLN A 161 3.98 7.54 37.20
N VAL A 162 3.90 6.76 36.11
CA VAL A 162 4.57 7.10 34.85
C VAL A 162 3.80 8.23 34.17
N LYS A 163 4.49 9.37 33.95
CA LYS A 163 3.95 10.56 33.27
C LYS A 163 4.40 10.73 31.83
N HIS A 164 5.58 10.22 31.47
CA HIS A 164 6.08 10.32 30.10
C HIS A 164 6.04 8.97 29.42
N LEU A 165 5.28 8.88 28.33
CA LEU A 165 5.16 7.68 27.50
C LEU A 165 5.73 7.95 26.10
N HIS A 166 6.76 7.20 25.71
CA HIS A 166 7.32 7.23 24.36
C HIS A 166 6.81 6.03 23.56
N ILE A 167 6.08 6.29 22.46
CA ILE A 167 5.51 5.26 21.60
C ILE A 167 6.30 5.17 20.30
N PHE A 168 6.80 3.97 20.01
CA PHE A 168 7.45 3.64 18.74
C PHE A 168 6.58 2.65 17.99
N ALA A 169 6.32 2.90 16.71
CA ALA A 169 5.52 2.03 15.85
C ALA A 169 6.24 1.79 14.52
N ASP A 170 6.09 0.59 13.96
CA ASP A 170 6.75 0.17 12.71
C ASP A 170 6.02 0.64 11.44
N ALA A 171 5.03 1.53 11.61
CA ALA A 171 4.20 2.07 10.53
C ALA A 171 3.45 1.01 9.70
N CYS A 172 3.15 -0.16 10.29
CA CYS A 172 2.25 -1.14 9.72
C CYS A 172 0.84 -0.55 9.47
N GLY A 173 0.12 -1.03 8.45
CA GLY A 173 -1.13 -0.41 7.97
C GLY A 173 -2.26 -0.24 9.02
N GLY A 174 -2.27 -1.03 10.10
CA GLY A 174 -3.19 -0.85 11.23
C GLY A 174 -2.69 0.11 12.33
N GLN A 175 -1.40 0.43 12.32
CA GLN A 175 -0.72 1.30 13.30
C GLN A 175 -0.42 2.70 12.75
N ASN A 176 -0.26 2.84 11.43
CA ASN A 176 0.28 4.05 10.81
C ASN A 176 -0.76 5.16 10.64
N ARG A 177 -0.51 6.32 11.27
CA ARG A 177 -1.32 7.56 11.13
C ARG A 177 -2.82 7.35 11.31
N ASN A 178 -3.18 6.39 12.14
CA ASN A 178 -4.55 6.09 12.46
C ASN A 178 -5.10 7.19 13.38
N ASN A 179 -6.15 7.89 12.93
CA ASN A 179 -6.81 8.94 13.70
C ASN A 179 -7.33 8.43 15.05
N THR A 180 -7.75 7.16 15.15
CA THR A 180 -8.22 6.56 16.41
C THR A 180 -7.09 6.49 17.43
N LEU A 181 -5.89 6.06 17.03
CA LEU A 181 -4.73 6.00 17.92
C LEU A 181 -4.31 7.39 18.40
N VAL A 182 -4.27 8.38 17.49
CA VAL A 182 -3.94 9.77 17.84
C VAL A 182 -4.98 10.34 18.81
N ARG A 183 -6.28 10.06 18.59
CA ARG A 183 -7.36 10.48 19.50
C ARG A 183 -7.25 9.82 20.86
N LEU A 184 -6.88 8.54 20.95
CA LEU A 184 -6.61 7.89 22.23
C LEU A 184 -5.46 8.60 22.97
N CYS A 185 -4.34 8.85 22.29
CA CYS A 185 -3.22 9.58 22.91
C CYS A 185 -3.63 10.96 23.41
N LEU A 186 -4.40 11.72 22.62
CA LEU A 186 -4.94 13.01 23.03
C LEU A 186 -5.88 12.90 24.23
N ALA A 187 -6.74 11.88 24.28
CA ALA A 187 -7.64 11.64 25.40
C ALA A 187 -6.88 11.30 26.69
N LEU A 188 -5.79 10.53 26.60
CA LEU A 188 -4.94 10.20 27.74
C LEU A 188 -4.23 11.44 28.33
N VAL A 189 -3.81 12.37 27.47
CA VAL A 189 -3.25 13.66 27.89
C VAL A 189 -4.34 14.54 28.51
N ALA A 190 -5.50 14.64 27.86
CA ALA A 190 -6.63 15.44 28.36
C ALA A 190 -7.14 14.95 29.73
N THR A 191 -7.10 13.64 29.97
CA THR A 191 -7.47 13.01 31.26
C THR A 191 -6.35 13.03 32.30
N LYS A 192 -5.20 13.65 31.99
CA LYS A 192 -4.02 13.75 32.88
C LYS A 192 -3.43 12.38 33.29
N ARG A 193 -3.67 11.35 32.49
CA ARG A 193 -3.05 10.03 32.69
C ARG A 193 -1.55 10.10 32.42
N PHE A 194 -1.15 10.86 31.40
CA PHE A 194 0.24 11.16 31.02
C PHE A 194 0.40 12.66 30.87
#